data_AF-A0A920SDK7-F1
#
_entry.id   AF-A0A920SDK7-F1
#
_cell.length_a   1.000
_cell.length_b   1.000
_cell.length_c   1.000
_cell.angle_alpha   90.00
_cell.angle_beta   90.00
_cell.angle_gamma   90.00
#
_symmetry.space_group_name_H-M   'P 1'
#
loop_
_entity.id
_entity.type
_entity.pdbx_description
1 polymer ?
#
loop_
_entity_poly.entity_id
_entity_poly.type
_entity_poly.pdbx_seq_one_letter_code
_entity_poly.pdbx_strand_id
1 'polypeptide(L)' 'MADYAFEVIGSTDAINQAMLTTKRGGTTVAVGVAPVGAELKNDPDFLHLDRILMGCTYGSVYPRADMPMLVDL' A
#
# COMPACT_ATOMS: atom_id res chain seq x y z
N MET A 1 -9.46 13.62 -2.75
CA MET A 1 -8.71 12.37 -3.00
C MET A 1 -7.33 12.49 -2.40
N ALA A 2 -6.75 11.39 -1.95
CA ALA A 2 -5.48 11.37 -1.22
C ALA A 2 -4.27 11.22 -2.15
N ASP A 3 -3.16 11.86 -1.79
CA ASP A 3 -1.84 11.61 -2.39
C ASP A 3 -1.35 10.19 -2.08
N TYR A 4 -1.55 9.78 -0.83
CA TYR A 4 -1.22 8.46 -0.32
C TYR A 4 -2.42 7.86 0.41
N ALA A 5 -2.71 6.59 0.16
CA ALA A 5 -3.67 5.79 0.93
C ALA A 5 -2.96 4.55 1.49
N PHE A 6 -3.15 4.28 2.78
CA PHE A 6 -2.55 3.13 3.46
C PHE A 6 -3.64 2.15 3.87
N GLU A 7 -3.50 0.91 3.44
CA GLU A 7 -4.33 -0.19 3.89
C GLU A 7 -3.57 -0.97 4.96
N VAL A 8 -4.15 -1.14 6.15
CA VAL A 8 -3.48 -1.68 7.35
C VAL A 8 -4.26 -2.82 8.01
N ILE A 9 -5.26 -3.38 7.33
CA ILE A 9 -6.15 -4.43 7.83
C ILE A 9 -5.74 -5.80 7.28
N GLY A 10 -5.31 -5.86 6.01
CA GLY A 10 -5.05 -7.10 5.26
C GLY A 10 -6.29 -7.64 4.55
N SER A 11 -7.23 -6.77 4.16
CA SER A 11 -8.43 -7.17 3.42
C SER A 11 -8.36 -6.69 1.97
N THR A 12 -8.64 -7.56 1.00
CA THR A 12 -8.70 -7.18 -0.43
C THR A 12 -9.75 -6.11 -0.71
N ASP A 13 -10.87 -6.11 0.02
CA ASP A 13 -11.91 -5.09 -0.09
C ASP A 13 -11.41 -3.74 0.42
N ALA A 14 -10.65 -3.75 1.52
CA ALA A 14 -10.03 -2.54 2.05
C ALA A 14 -8.93 -2.00 1.12
N ILE A 15 -8.16 -2.88 0.45
CA ILE A 15 -7.17 -2.48 -0.56
C ILE A 15 -7.88 -1.80 -1.74
N ASN A 16 -8.97 -2.39 -2.22
CA ASN A 16 -9.79 -1.79 -3.28
C ASN A 16 -10.36 -0.44 -2.88
N GLN A 17 -10.88 -0.32 -1.66
CA GLN A 17 -11.36 0.96 -1.13
C GLN A 17 -10.23 2.00 -1.08
N ALA A 18 -9.03 1.63 -0.61
CA ALA A 18 -7.88 2.52 -0.57
C ALA A 18 -7.51 3.00 -1.98
N MET A 19 -7.44 2.09 -2.96
CA MET A 19 -7.15 2.43 -4.37
C MET A 19 -8.15 3.42 -4.98
N LEU A 20 -9.43 3.34 -4.60
CA LEU A 20 -10.48 4.26 -5.07
C LEU A 20 -10.33 5.67 -4.47
N THR A 21 -9.79 5.79 -3.27
CA THR A 21 -9.58 7.09 -2.60
C THR A 21 -8.31 7.81 -3.07
N THR A 22 -7.37 7.07 -3.65
CA THR A 22 -6.10 7.57 -4.18
C THR A 22 -6.33 8.37 -5.46
N LYS A 23 -5.76 9.58 -5.53
CA LYS A 23 -5.89 10.43 -6.71
C LYS A 23 -5.10 9.90 -7.90
N ARG A 24 -5.37 10.43 -9.09
CA ARG A 24 -4.53 10.23 -10.28
C ARG A 24 -3.07 10.66 -9.98
N GLY A 25 -2.10 9.81 -10.29
CA GLY A 25 -0.69 10.02 -9.92
C GLY A 25 -0.35 9.70 -8.45
N GLY A 26 -1.32 9.28 -7.63
CA GLY A 26 -1.12 8.97 -6.21
C GLY A 26 -0.67 7.53 -5.96
N THR A 27 -0.34 7.24 -4.69
CA THR A 27 0.16 5.92 -4.27
C THR A 27 -0.74 5.27 -3.23
N THR A 28 -1.10 4.01 -3.46
CA THR A 28 -1.75 3.15 -2.47
C THR A 28 -0.71 2.17 -1.93
N VAL A 29 -0.56 2.11 -0.61
CA VAL A 29 0.37 1.22 0.08
C VAL A 29 -0.41 0.15 0.85
N ALA A 30 -0.26 -1.11 0.44
CA ALA A 30 -0.76 -2.26 1.17
C ALA A 30 0.25 -2.65 2.27
N VAL A 31 -0.10 -2.33 3.51
CA VAL A 31 0.68 -2.65 4.72
C VAL A 31 0.12 -3.91 5.38
N GLY A 32 -1.21 -4.07 5.38
CA GLY A 32 -1.87 -5.25 5.89
C GLY A 32 -1.54 -6.50 5.07
N VAL A 33 -1.44 -7.66 5.73
CA VAL A 33 -1.14 -8.93 5.07
C VAL A 33 -2.43 -9.66 4.78
N ALA A 34 -2.76 -9.78 3.49
CA ALA A 34 -3.91 -10.56 3.06
C ALA A 34 -3.73 -12.07 3.31
N PRO A 35 -4.82 -12.82 3.55
CA PRO A 35 -4.75 -14.27 3.70
C PRO A 35 -4.10 -14.94 2.48
N VAL A 36 -3.40 -16.05 2.71
CA VAL A 36 -2.78 -16.85 1.64
C VAL A 36 -3.85 -17.29 0.64
N GLY A 37 -3.58 -17.06 -0.65
CA GLY A 37 -4.50 -17.41 -1.73
C GLY A 37 -5.57 -16.36 -2.03
N ALA A 38 -5.60 -15.22 -1.32
CA ALA A 38 -6.47 -14.12 -1.67
C ALA A 38 -6.08 -13.52 -3.03
N GLU A 39 -7.08 -13.23 -3.87
CA GLU A 39 -6.89 -12.56 -5.16
C GLU A 39 -7.29 -11.10 -5.05
N LEU A 40 -6.38 -10.19 -5.42
CA LEU A 40 -6.71 -8.79 -5.64
C LEU A 40 -7.10 -8.58 -7.10
N LYS A 41 -8.33 -8.10 -7.33
CA LYS A 41 -8.84 -7.75 -8.66
C LYS A 41 -9.00 -6.24 -8.75
N ASN A 42 -8.41 -5.64 -9.76
CA ASN A 42 -8.49 -4.20 -10.00
C ASN A 42 -8.88 -3.91 -11.45
N ASP A 43 -9.55 -2.78 -11.66
CA ASP A 43 -9.78 -2.24 -13.00
C ASP A 43 -8.43 -1.81 -13.62
N PRO A 44 -8.08 -2.26 -14.85
CA PRO A 44 -6.87 -1.81 -15.54
C PRO A 44 -6.76 -0.30 -15.73
N ASP A 45 -7.88 0.43 -15.75
CA ASP A 45 -7.88 1.90 -15.83
C ASP A 45 -7.13 2.54 -14.66
N PHE A 46 -7.03 1.85 -13.52
CA PHE A 46 -6.16 2.25 -12.40
C PHE A 46 -4.73 2.59 -12.86
N LEU A 47 -4.16 1.79 -13.77
CA LEU A 47 -2.81 1.98 -14.29
C LEU A 47 -2.72 3.16 -15.25
N HIS A 48 -3.78 3.42 -16.02
CA HIS A 48 -3.86 4.56 -16.95
C HIS A 48 -4.08 5.90 -16.23
N LEU A 49 -4.43 5.87 -14.96
CA LEU A 49 -4.51 7.04 -14.08
C LEU A 49 -3.17 7.35 -13.39
N ASP A 50 -2.06 6.80 -13.88
CA ASP A 50 -0.71 6.99 -13.32
C ASP A 50 -0.62 6.64 -11.81
N ARG A 51 -1.55 5.80 -11.30
CA ARG A 51 -1.57 5.42 -9.88
C ARG A 51 -0.60 4.29 -9.60
N ILE A 52 -0.04 4.30 -8.40
CA ILE A 52 0.84 3.24 -7.92
C ILE A 52 0.09 2.41 -6.88
N LEU A 53 0.13 1.09 -7.03
CA LEU A 53 -0.18 0.15 -5.95
C LEU A 53 1.12 -0.55 -5.57
N MET A 54 1.50 -0.49 -4.30
CA MET A 54 2.69 -1.14 -3.79
C MET A 54 2.43 -1.79 -2.42
N GLY A 55 3.17 -2.86 -2.13
CA GLY A 55 3.24 -3.39 -0.76
C GLY A 55 4.35 -2.72 0.04
N CYS A 56 4.35 -2.92 1.35
CA CYS A 56 5.52 -2.68 2.18
C CYS A 56 5.70 -3.81 3.20
N THR A 57 6.95 -4.17 3.47
CA THR A 57 7.31 -5.10 4.55
C THR A 57 8.21 -4.34 5.51
N TYR A 58 7.89 -4.37 6.81
CA TYR A 58 8.55 -3.53 7.83
C TYR A 58 8.58 -2.03 7.46
N GLY A 59 7.55 -1.51 6.78
CA GLY A 59 7.53 -0.10 6.34
C GLY A 59 8.55 0.22 5.24
N SER A 60 9.02 -0.79 4.50
CA SER A 60 10.05 -0.69 3.46
C SER A 60 11.43 -0.24 3.98
N VAL A 61 11.66 -0.39 5.29
CA VAL A 61 12.97 -0.11 5.90
C VAL A 61 13.97 -1.21 5.57
N TYR A 62 15.25 -0.88 5.65
CA TYR A 62 16.35 -1.83 5.73
C TYR A 62 16.69 -2.08 7.22
N PRO A 63 16.19 -3.16 7.85
CA PRO A 63 16.15 -3.25 9.31
C PRO A 63 17.52 -3.12 9.99
N ARG A 64 18.59 -3.60 9.36
CA ARG A 64 19.94 -3.55 9.95
C ARG A 64 20.54 -2.15 9.99
N ALA A 65 20.18 -1.28 9.05
CA ALA A 65 20.68 0.10 9.02
C ALA A 65 19.70 1.06 9.71
N ASP A 66 18.39 0.85 9.51
CA ASP A 66 17.38 1.83 9.90
C ASP A 66 16.91 1.65 11.35
N MET A 67 16.92 0.42 11.89
CA MET A 67 16.43 0.17 13.26
C MET A 67 17.27 0.92 14.33
N PRO A 68 18.62 0.97 14.26
CA PRO A 68 19.39 1.81 15.18
C PRO A 68 18.96 3.28 15.15
N MET A 69 18.71 3.84 13.95
CA MET A 69 18.28 5.23 13.80
C MET A 69 16.87 5.48 14.39
N LEU A 70 15.98 4.50 14.31
CA LEU A 70 14.62 4.58 14.86
C LEU A 70 14.56 4.50 16.39
N VAL A 71 15.52 3.82 17.03
CA VAL A 71 15.61 3.74 18.50
C VAL A 71 16.05 5.07 19.10
N ASP A 72 16.88 5.82 18.38
CA ASP A 72 17.42 7.11 18.81
C ASP A 72 16.49 8.30 18.51
N LEU A 73 15.31 8.07 17.92
CA LEU A 73 14.31 9.08 17.55
C LEU A 73 13.41 9.47 18.74
#